data_AF-A0A1I4JAF7-F1
#
_entry.id   AF-A0A1I4JAF7-F1
#
_cell.length_a   1.000
_cell.length_b   1.000
_cell.length_c   1.000
_cell.angle_alpha   90.00
_cell.angle_beta   90.00
_cell.angle_gamma   90.00
#
_symmetry.space_group_name_H-M   'P 1'
#
loop_
_entity.id
_entity.type
_entity.pdbx_description
1 polymer ?
#
loop_
_entity_poly.entity_id
_entity_poly.type
_entity_poly.pdbx_seq_one_letter_code
_entity_poly.pdbx_strand_id
1 'polypeptide(L)'
;MYKRIFLLLCFFLSFQLFAQTTEMKAEVLYDEFTHNLLKTFDVLYIADNPDKYLMNKSPLSHFNGYRRIYSDTVIIHGNSFKLSFNAEGDGKKKYEVTRVIDRSDTFLPFGLPFGSAGNSEKEYMATWLLLNTQLYLCRVHFPFEGKRDDKIVYPPMEKFTGKHFNRKNIPDIEIGEWIYGLMPATWFTDTLYVKKANSEKEPLYREVWQRKHYLRMIFNKGKLVSTEVVANKTWIETLTWPRSGKEE
;
A
#
# COMPACT_ATOMS: atom_id res chain seq x y z
N MET A 1 23.71 -1.94 65.90
CA MET A 1 23.24 -2.97 64.95
C MET A 1 22.11 -2.47 64.05
N TYR A 2 21.05 -1.87 64.61
CA TYR A 2 19.87 -1.40 63.87
C TYR A 2 20.13 -0.38 62.73
N LYS A 3 21.07 0.56 62.89
CA LYS A 3 21.42 1.54 61.82
C LYS A 3 21.95 0.88 60.54
N ARG A 4 22.72 -0.22 60.65
CA ARG A 4 23.28 -0.93 59.48
C ARG A 4 22.20 -1.76 58.76
N ILE A 5 21.27 -2.33 59.52
CA ILE A 5 20.12 -3.07 58.98
C ILE A 5 19.17 -2.12 58.25
N PHE A 6 18.90 -0.93 58.80
CA PHE A 6 18.06 0.08 58.17
C PHE A 6 18.62 0.57 56.83
N LEU A 7 19.92 0.86 56.75
CA LEU A 7 20.57 1.29 55.50
C LEU A 7 20.55 0.22 54.41
N LEU A 8 20.77 -1.06 54.77
CA LEU A 8 20.62 -2.17 53.84
C LEU A 8 19.18 -2.28 53.32
N LEU A 9 18.19 -2.11 54.19
CA LEU A 9 16.78 -2.17 53.81
C LEU A 9 16.39 -1.02 52.86
N CYS A 10 16.86 0.20 53.11
CA CYS A 10 16.70 1.34 52.20
C CYS A 10 17.36 1.10 50.84
N PHE A 11 18.55 0.49 50.82
CA PHE A 11 19.27 0.15 49.59
C PHE A 11 18.53 -0.93 48.79
N PHE A 12 18.02 -1.98 49.44
CA PHE A 12 17.23 -3.01 48.76
C PHE A 12 15.87 -2.46 48.25
N LEU A 13 15.21 -1.56 48.98
CA LEU A 13 14.01 -0.89 48.50
C LEU A 13 14.27 0.00 47.28
N SER A 14 15.40 0.73 47.24
CA SER A 14 15.74 1.55 46.07
C SER A 14 16.00 0.69 44.84
N PHE A 15 16.61 -0.49 45.00
CA PHE A 15 16.80 -1.44 43.88
C PHE A 15 15.48 -2.04 43.38
N GLN A 16 14.52 -2.35 44.27
CA GLN A 16 13.21 -2.84 43.85
C GLN A 16 12.37 -1.79 43.13
N LEU A 17 12.48 -0.52 43.53
CA LEU A 17 11.81 0.59 42.83
C LEU A 17 12.46 0.89 41.47
N PHE A 18 13.79 0.75 41.35
CA PHE A 18 14.51 0.96 40.08
C PHE A 18 14.33 -0.20 39.09
N ALA A 19 14.04 -1.41 39.57
CA ALA A 19 13.82 -2.61 38.75
C ALA A 19 12.38 -2.75 38.21
N GLN A 20 11.48 -1.81 38.47
CA GLN A 20 10.15 -1.82 37.86
C GLN A 20 10.24 -1.37 36.39
N THR A 21 10.53 -2.32 35.50
CA THR A 21 10.28 -2.16 34.07
C THR A 21 8.79 -1.89 33.87
N THR A 22 8.44 -0.61 33.67
CA THR A 22 7.07 -0.23 33.35
C THR A 22 6.79 -0.64 31.92
N GLU A 23 6.03 -1.71 31.73
CA GLU A 23 5.52 -2.10 30.41
C GLU A 23 4.41 -1.14 29.99
N MET A 24 4.55 -0.54 28.81
CA MET A 24 3.46 0.18 28.19
C MET A 24 2.60 -0.81 27.43
N LYS A 25 1.27 -0.67 27.54
CA LYS A 25 0.30 -1.51 26.84
C LYS A 25 -0.63 -0.64 26.01
N ALA A 26 -0.93 -1.07 24.79
CA ALA A 26 -2.00 -0.49 23.98
C ALA A 26 -2.84 -1.60 23.36
N GLU A 27 -4.15 -1.44 23.44
CA GLU A 27 -5.09 -2.27 22.68
C GLU A 27 -5.25 -1.68 21.29
N VAL A 28 -5.05 -2.51 20.27
CA VAL A 28 -5.17 -2.13 18.87
C VAL A 28 -6.21 -3.01 18.20
N LEU A 29 -7.21 -2.39 17.58
CA LEU A 29 -8.20 -3.07 16.75
C LEU A 29 -7.59 -3.37 15.38
N TYR A 30 -7.62 -4.64 15.00
CA TYR A 30 -7.24 -5.13 13.68
C TYR A 30 -8.48 -5.59 12.91
N ASP A 31 -8.33 -5.66 11.59
CA ASP A 31 -9.37 -6.16 10.69
C ASP A 31 -8.77 -7.02 9.57
N GLU A 32 -9.51 -8.04 9.16
CA GLU A 32 -9.06 -9.06 8.21
C GLU A 32 -8.63 -8.45 6.88
N PHE A 33 -9.40 -7.49 6.36
CA PHE A 33 -9.08 -6.85 5.09
C PHE A 33 -7.73 -6.13 5.13
N THR A 34 -7.55 -5.21 6.09
CA THR A 34 -6.33 -4.39 6.17
C THR A 34 -5.11 -5.22 6.57
N HIS A 35 -5.26 -6.16 7.50
CA HIS A 35 -4.15 -6.90 8.06
C HIS A 35 -3.71 -8.09 7.19
N ASN A 36 -4.65 -8.86 6.63
CA ASN A 36 -4.34 -10.10 5.93
C ASN A 36 -4.37 -9.97 4.40
N LEU A 37 -5.27 -9.12 3.88
CA LEU A 37 -5.59 -9.10 2.44
C LEU A 37 -4.91 -7.96 1.70
N LEU A 38 -4.81 -6.77 2.30
CA LEU A 38 -4.39 -5.53 1.64
C LEU A 38 -2.87 -5.46 1.38
N LYS A 39 -2.46 -5.75 0.14
CA LYS A 39 -1.05 -5.85 -0.28
C LYS A 39 -0.64 -4.84 -1.36
N THR A 40 -1.56 -3.98 -1.81
CA THR A 40 -1.25 -2.96 -2.82
C THR A 40 -1.85 -1.59 -2.51
N PHE A 41 -1.19 -0.52 -3.01
CA PHE A 41 -1.77 0.82 -3.07
C PHE A 41 -2.75 1.00 -4.25
N ASP A 42 -3.00 -0.03 -5.04
CA ASP A 42 -3.94 0.06 -6.15
C ASP A 42 -5.35 0.41 -5.66
N VAL A 43 -6.04 1.16 -6.50
CA VAL A 43 -7.40 1.61 -6.25
C VAL A 43 -8.31 1.18 -7.38
N LEU A 44 -9.51 0.80 -7.01
CA LEU A 44 -10.61 0.52 -7.92
C LEU A 44 -11.65 1.63 -7.81
N TYR A 45 -12.16 2.03 -8.95
CA TYR A 45 -13.37 2.82 -9.07
C TYR A 45 -14.41 2.01 -9.83
N ILE A 46 -15.68 2.19 -9.46
CA ILE A 46 -16.81 1.54 -10.11
C ILE A 46 -17.56 2.64 -10.82
N ALA A 47 -17.88 2.46 -12.11
CA ALA A 47 -18.65 3.43 -12.88
C ALA A 47 -19.95 3.79 -12.13
N ASP A 48 -20.37 5.05 -12.25
CA ASP A 48 -21.52 5.62 -11.56
C ASP A 48 -21.39 5.71 -10.02
N ASN A 49 -20.22 5.37 -9.47
CA ASN A 49 -19.90 5.56 -8.07
C ASN A 49 -18.59 6.38 -7.91
N PRO A 50 -18.63 7.58 -7.31
CA PRO A 50 -17.45 8.41 -7.11
C PRO A 50 -16.49 7.87 -6.04
N ASP A 51 -16.90 6.85 -5.30
CA ASP A 51 -16.13 6.27 -4.20
C ASP A 51 -14.88 5.55 -4.69
N LYS A 52 -13.79 5.79 -3.98
CA LYS A 52 -12.53 5.06 -4.11
C LYS A 52 -12.65 3.74 -3.35
N TYR A 53 -12.22 2.63 -3.95
CA TYR A 53 -12.10 1.33 -3.29
C TYR A 53 -10.63 0.91 -3.21
N LEU A 54 -10.22 0.42 -2.05
CA LEU A 54 -8.94 -0.25 -1.86
C LEU A 54 -9.01 -1.68 -2.40
N MET A 55 -7.92 -2.15 -3.00
CA MET A 55 -7.83 -3.49 -3.56
C MET A 55 -6.84 -4.36 -2.78
N ASN A 56 -7.17 -5.63 -2.56
CA ASN A 56 -6.27 -6.54 -1.85
C ASN A 56 -4.98 -6.83 -2.64
N LYS A 57 -5.07 -6.96 -3.97
CA LYS A 57 -3.93 -7.24 -4.86
C LYS A 57 -4.09 -6.54 -6.19
N SER A 58 -2.96 -6.36 -6.87
CA SER A 58 -2.93 -5.81 -8.22
C SER A 58 -3.19 -6.89 -9.27
N PRO A 59 -4.12 -6.72 -10.22
CA PRO A 59 -4.23 -7.58 -11.40
C PRO A 59 -2.96 -7.62 -12.28
N LEU A 60 -2.02 -6.68 -12.08
CA LEU A 60 -0.70 -6.73 -12.73
C LEU A 60 0.25 -7.75 -12.11
N SER A 61 -0.10 -8.36 -10.96
CA SER A 61 0.73 -9.37 -10.28
C SER A 61 1.00 -10.63 -11.12
N HIS A 62 0.23 -10.87 -12.18
CA HIS A 62 0.47 -11.95 -13.15
C HIS A 62 1.71 -11.75 -14.02
N PHE A 63 2.23 -10.52 -14.12
CA PHE A 63 3.38 -10.22 -14.97
C PHE A 63 4.69 -10.31 -14.18
N ASN A 64 5.69 -10.95 -14.78
CA ASN A 64 7.04 -10.97 -14.23
C ASN A 64 7.58 -9.54 -14.08
N GLY A 65 8.18 -9.22 -12.93
CA GLY A 65 8.70 -7.88 -12.66
C GLY A 65 7.65 -6.86 -12.18
N TYR A 66 6.39 -7.27 -11.93
CA TYR A 66 5.34 -6.33 -11.51
C TYR A 66 5.65 -5.56 -10.22
N ARG A 67 6.57 -6.01 -9.37
CA ARG A 67 6.95 -5.28 -8.14
C ARG A 67 7.85 -4.07 -8.45
N ARG A 68 8.68 -4.19 -9.49
CA ARG A 68 9.70 -3.22 -9.91
C ARG A 68 9.72 -3.16 -11.43
N ILE A 69 8.88 -2.29 -11.99
CA ILE A 69 8.77 -2.12 -13.45
C ILE A 69 10.07 -1.56 -14.04
N TYR A 70 10.80 -0.73 -13.28
CA TYR A 70 12.13 -0.25 -13.62
C TYR A 70 13.14 -0.83 -12.63
N SER A 71 13.78 -1.96 -12.96
CA SER A 71 14.86 -2.51 -12.13
C SER A 71 16.13 -1.65 -12.14
N ASP A 72 16.22 -0.69 -13.07
CA ASP A 72 17.47 -0.03 -13.41
C ASP A 72 17.60 1.37 -12.80
N THR A 73 16.55 1.86 -12.12
CA THR A 73 16.56 3.14 -11.41
C THR A 73 16.63 2.89 -9.92
N VAL A 74 17.85 2.90 -9.37
CA VAL A 74 18.06 2.91 -7.92
C VAL A 74 17.69 4.30 -7.39
N ILE A 75 16.50 4.43 -6.81
CA ILE A 75 16.06 5.65 -6.14
C ILE A 75 16.64 5.66 -4.72
N ILE A 76 17.74 6.37 -4.52
CA ILE A 76 18.24 6.75 -3.19
C ILE A 76 17.69 8.14 -2.89
N HIS A 77 17.08 8.31 -1.72
CA HIS A 77 16.38 9.51 -1.29
C HIS A 77 17.18 10.81 -1.53
N GLY A 78 16.49 11.85 -2.00
CA GLY A 78 16.91 13.25 -1.87
C GLY A 78 17.74 13.84 -3.02
N ASN A 79 18.34 13.03 -3.89
CA ASN A 79 19.01 13.53 -5.09
C ASN A 79 18.73 12.60 -6.27
N SER A 80 18.05 13.12 -7.29
CA SER A 80 17.91 12.44 -8.57
C SER A 80 19.28 12.39 -9.26
N PHE A 81 19.97 11.25 -9.23
CA PHE A 81 21.13 11.03 -10.09
C PHE A 81 20.63 10.68 -11.49
N LYS A 82 20.92 11.53 -12.48
CA LYS A 82 20.84 11.13 -13.89
C LYS A 82 21.93 10.10 -14.14
N LEU A 83 21.56 8.83 -14.32
CA LEU A 83 22.44 7.87 -14.96
C LEU A 83 22.33 8.07 -16.48
N SER A 84 23.29 8.77 -17.06
CA SER A 84 23.48 8.81 -18.51
C SER A 84 24.08 7.48 -18.95
N PHE A 85 23.27 6.62 -19.58
CA PHE A 85 23.77 5.44 -20.26
C PHE A 85 24.08 5.79 -21.72
N ASN A 86 25.37 5.96 -22.02
CA ASN A 86 25.87 5.70 -23.37
C ASN A 86 25.90 4.18 -23.53
N ALA A 87 25.04 3.66 -24.39
CA ALA A 87 25.01 2.26 -24.75
C ALA A 87 26.19 1.96 -25.69
N GLU A 88 27.39 1.80 -25.15
CA GLU A 88 28.52 1.16 -25.81
C GLU A 88 29.58 0.83 -24.76
N GLY A 89 29.88 -0.44 -24.57
CA GLY A 89 30.99 -0.89 -23.73
C GLY A 89 30.63 -1.94 -22.70
N ASP A 90 31.02 -3.16 -23.03
CA ASP A 90 31.06 -4.35 -22.19
C ASP A 90 31.69 -4.06 -20.81
N GLY A 91 30.95 -4.32 -19.73
CA GLY A 91 31.43 -4.02 -18.39
C GLY A 91 30.44 -4.36 -17.29
N LYS A 92 30.49 -5.61 -16.79
CA LYS A 92 29.85 -6.02 -15.53
C LYS A 92 30.37 -5.15 -14.38
N LYS A 93 29.64 -4.09 -14.00
CA LYS A 93 29.81 -3.45 -12.69
C LYS A 93 28.75 -3.97 -11.73
N LYS A 94 29.20 -4.74 -10.75
CA LYS A 94 28.41 -5.18 -9.60
C LYS A 94 28.42 -4.04 -8.58
N TYR A 95 27.26 -3.45 -8.31
CA TYR A 95 27.11 -2.46 -7.24
C TYR A 95 26.53 -3.16 -6.02
N GLU A 96 27.22 -3.03 -4.89
CA GLU A 96 26.81 -3.59 -3.61
C GLU A 96 25.73 -2.68 -3.01
N VAL A 97 24.54 -3.23 -2.79
CA VAL A 97 23.39 -2.49 -2.22
C VAL A 97 23.55 -2.46 -0.70
N THR A 98 24.28 -1.48 -0.18
CA THR A 98 24.47 -1.29 1.26
C THR A 98 23.31 -0.48 1.88
N ARG A 99 22.12 -1.08 1.91
CA ARG A 99 21.02 -0.86 2.89
C ARG A 99 19.70 -1.36 2.30
N VAL A 100 19.25 -2.51 2.79
CA VAL A 100 17.83 -2.85 2.79
C VAL A 100 17.21 -2.04 3.92
N ILE A 101 16.49 -0.96 3.59
CA ILE A 101 15.67 -0.23 4.56
C ILE A 101 14.37 -1.02 4.68
N ASP A 102 14.31 -1.87 5.70
CA ASP A 102 13.08 -2.46 6.20
C ASP A 102 12.29 -1.38 6.95
N ARG A 103 11.32 -0.73 6.30
CA ARG A 103 10.30 0.09 6.98
C ARG A 103 8.98 0.10 6.22
N SER A 104 8.01 -0.59 6.81
CA SER A 104 6.60 -0.67 6.45
C SER A 104 5.76 0.58 6.81
N ASP A 105 6.33 1.74 7.17
CA ASP A 105 5.55 2.77 7.88
C ASP A 105 5.57 4.22 7.34
N THR A 106 6.09 4.53 6.15
CA THR A 106 6.11 5.95 5.69
C THR A 106 5.79 6.16 4.21
N PHE A 107 4.62 5.68 3.75
CA PHE A 107 4.06 6.10 2.45
C PHE A 107 2.69 6.78 2.53
N LEU A 108 2.18 7.06 3.73
CA LEU A 108 1.04 7.97 3.88
C LEU A 108 1.59 9.38 4.13
N PRO A 109 1.28 10.39 3.30
CA PRO A 109 1.53 11.76 3.68
C PRO A 109 0.81 12.03 5.01
N PHE A 110 1.53 12.58 5.97
CA PHE A 110 1.02 12.94 7.29
C PHE A 110 -0.38 13.57 7.19
N GLY A 111 -1.39 12.94 7.80
CA GLY A 111 -2.74 13.50 7.96
C GLY A 111 -3.90 12.82 7.22
N LEU A 112 -3.66 11.79 6.41
CA LEU A 112 -4.77 11.04 5.81
C LEU A 112 -5.47 10.10 6.81
N PRO A 113 -6.81 9.95 6.73
CA PRO A 113 -7.55 9.08 7.64
C PRO A 113 -7.19 7.61 7.42
N PHE A 114 -7.22 6.80 8.49
CA PHE A 114 -6.96 5.36 8.39
C PHE A 114 -7.91 4.69 7.39
N GLY A 115 -7.39 3.83 6.51
CA GLY A 115 -8.17 3.18 5.47
C GLY A 115 -8.44 4.04 4.23
N SER A 116 -7.82 5.22 4.11
CA SER A 116 -7.89 6.05 2.89
C SER A 116 -6.95 5.56 1.77
N ALA A 117 -5.92 4.80 2.11
CA ALA A 117 -4.96 4.21 1.18
C ALA A 117 -4.52 2.82 1.68
N GLY A 118 -3.98 2.01 0.76
CA GLY A 118 -3.53 0.65 1.05
C GLY A 118 -2.18 0.57 1.74
N ASN A 119 -1.61 -0.63 1.79
CA ASN A 119 -0.17 -0.93 1.97
C ASN A 119 0.36 -1.49 0.65
N SER A 120 1.64 -1.34 0.29
CA SER A 120 2.11 -1.85 -1.01
C SER A 120 3.43 -2.59 -0.95
N GLU A 121 3.46 -3.72 -1.65
CA GLU A 121 4.66 -4.49 -1.95
C GLU A 121 5.41 -4.03 -3.22
N LYS A 122 4.93 -2.97 -3.87
CA LYS A 122 5.43 -2.46 -5.15
C LYS A 122 5.61 -0.94 -5.15
N GLU A 123 6.48 -0.47 -6.03
CA GLU A 123 6.96 0.93 -6.11
C GLU A 123 6.01 1.88 -6.87
N TYR A 124 4.84 1.41 -7.28
CA TYR A 124 3.83 2.18 -7.99
C TYR A 124 2.42 1.82 -7.55
N MET A 125 1.50 2.70 -7.90
CA MET A 125 0.07 2.56 -7.73
C MET A 125 -0.59 2.44 -9.10
N ALA A 126 -1.52 1.50 -9.27
CA ALA A 126 -2.37 1.41 -10.44
C ALA A 126 -3.80 1.82 -10.10
N THR A 127 -4.42 2.57 -11.01
CA THR A 127 -5.82 2.94 -10.97
C THR A 127 -6.59 2.02 -11.91
N TRP A 128 -7.62 1.40 -11.35
CA TRP A 128 -8.52 0.49 -12.05
C TRP A 128 -9.93 1.08 -12.10
N LEU A 129 -10.62 0.78 -13.19
CA LEU A 129 -12.03 1.12 -13.38
C LEU A 129 -12.81 -0.15 -13.71
N LEU A 130 -13.85 -0.43 -12.95
CA LEU A 130 -14.89 -1.36 -13.35
C LEU A 130 -15.99 -0.58 -14.05
N LEU A 131 -16.15 -0.81 -15.34
CA LEU A 131 -17.22 -0.23 -16.14
C LEU A 131 -18.13 -1.35 -16.65
N ASN A 132 -19.42 -1.24 -16.34
CA ASN A 132 -20.39 -2.32 -16.52
C ASN A 132 -19.86 -3.58 -15.81
N THR A 133 -19.40 -4.56 -16.59
CA THR A 133 -18.76 -5.77 -16.07
C THR A 133 -17.28 -5.85 -16.41
N GLN A 134 -16.70 -4.93 -17.16
CA GLN A 134 -15.32 -5.04 -17.63
C GLN A 134 -14.38 -4.23 -16.73
N LEU A 135 -13.32 -4.89 -16.25
CA LEU A 135 -12.21 -4.26 -15.54
C LEU A 135 -11.23 -3.66 -16.55
N TYR A 136 -10.87 -2.40 -16.31
CA TYR A 136 -9.90 -1.64 -17.09
C TYR A 136 -8.77 -1.17 -16.21
N LEU A 137 -7.56 -1.26 -16.74
CA LEU A 137 -6.41 -0.54 -16.23
C LEU A 137 -6.44 0.86 -16.83
N CYS A 138 -6.51 1.86 -15.97
CA CYS A 138 -6.53 3.25 -16.38
C CYS A 138 -5.11 3.78 -16.35
N ARG A 139 -4.50 3.81 -15.17
CA ARG A 139 -3.24 4.52 -14.97
C ARG A 139 -2.30 3.71 -14.10
N VAL A 140 -1.00 3.90 -14.31
CA VAL A 140 0.03 3.59 -13.32
C VAL A 140 0.72 4.88 -12.92
N HIS A 141 0.94 5.05 -11.62
CA HIS A 141 1.50 6.23 -11.01
C HIS A 141 2.68 5.85 -10.10
N PHE A 142 3.81 6.51 -10.29
CA PHE A 142 4.98 6.42 -9.42
C PHE A 142 5.02 7.64 -8.48
N PRO A 143 5.15 7.44 -7.16
CA PRO A 143 5.05 8.50 -6.16
C PRO A 143 6.17 9.56 -6.21
N PHE A 144 7.26 9.33 -6.97
CA PHE A 144 8.44 10.23 -7.00
C PHE A 144 8.70 10.92 -8.34
N GLU A 145 7.80 10.81 -9.33
CA GLU A 145 8.03 11.41 -10.65
C GLU A 145 7.52 12.86 -10.73
N GLY A 146 8.46 13.80 -10.81
CA GLY A 146 8.20 15.25 -10.90
C GLY A 146 7.73 15.75 -12.28
N LYS A 147 7.93 15.00 -13.37
CA LYS A 147 7.36 15.29 -14.70
C LYS A 147 6.89 14.02 -15.40
N ARG A 148 5.61 14.03 -15.76
CA ARG A 148 4.84 12.93 -16.34
C ARG A 148 4.81 13.14 -17.86
N ASP A 149 5.67 12.46 -18.59
CA ASP A 149 5.43 12.24 -20.01
C ASP A 149 4.92 10.82 -20.17
N ASP A 150 3.72 10.69 -20.72
CA ASP A 150 3.10 9.42 -21.05
C ASP A 150 4.01 8.52 -21.92
N LYS A 151 4.93 9.13 -22.67
CA LYS A 151 5.97 8.43 -23.45
C LYS A 151 6.96 7.65 -22.59
N ILE A 152 7.01 7.89 -21.29
CA ILE A 152 7.90 7.20 -20.35
C ILE A 152 7.13 6.13 -19.57
N VAL A 153 5.88 6.43 -19.17
CA VAL A 153 5.11 5.62 -18.22
C VAL A 153 4.41 4.41 -18.86
N TYR A 154 3.83 4.56 -20.05
CA TYR A 154 3.03 3.51 -20.67
C TYR A 154 3.82 2.43 -21.43
N PRO A 155 4.93 2.73 -22.14
CA PRO A 155 5.59 1.72 -22.97
C PRO A 155 6.02 0.43 -22.24
N PRO A 156 6.49 0.46 -20.97
CA PRO A 156 6.75 -0.77 -20.23
C PRO A 156 5.48 -1.59 -19.95
N MET A 157 4.36 -0.93 -19.69
CA MET A 157 3.07 -1.61 -19.47
C MET A 157 2.49 -2.19 -20.75
N GLU A 158 2.61 -1.45 -21.86
CA GLU A 158 2.25 -1.95 -23.19
C GLU A 158 3.15 -3.13 -23.58
N LYS A 159 4.43 -3.11 -23.18
CA LYS A 159 5.37 -4.23 -23.33
C LYS A 159 4.96 -5.46 -22.51
N PHE A 160 4.48 -5.27 -21.27
CA PHE A 160 4.00 -6.39 -20.45
C PHE A 160 2.70 -7.00 -20.96
N THR A 161 1.76 -6.16 -21.37
CA THR A 161 0.41 -6.60 -21.76
C THR A 161 0.30 -6.96 -23.24
N GLY A 162 1.28 -6.55 -24.06
CA GLY A 162 1.24 -6.65 -25.52
C GLY A 162 0.16 -5.78 -26.16
N LYS A 163 -0.41 -4.82 -25.42
CA LYS A 163 -1.53 -3.97 -25.86
C LYS A 163 -1.19 -2.50 -25.73
N HIS A 164 -1.63 -1.69 -26.69
CA HIS A 164 -1.50 -0.25 -26.60
C HIS A 164 -2.67 0.37 -25.83
N PHE A 165 -2.38 1.40 -25.03
CA PHE A 165 -3.39 2.23 -24.39
C PHE A 165 -4.16 3.04 -25.44
N ASN A 166 -5.46 2.81 -25.53
CA ASN A 166 -6.32 3.67 -26.36
C ASN A 166 -6.86 4.83 -25.53
N ARG A 167 -6.38 6.04 -25.82
CA ARG A 167 -6.83 7.28 -25.17
C ARG A 167 -8.15 7.83 -25.73
N LYS A 168 -8.57 7.36 -26.90
CA LYS A 168 -9.72 7.89 -27.66
C LYS A 168 -11.03 7.12 -27.42
N ASN A 169 -10.97 5.98 -26.75
CA ASN A 169 -12.15 5.14 -26.44
C ASN A 169 -12.49 5.21 -24.95
N ILE A 170 -12.47 6.40 -24.36
CA ILE A 170 -13.04 6.62 -23.02
C ILE A 170 -14.54 6.83 -23.24
N PRO A 171 -15.41 5.91 -22.78
CA PRO A 171 -16.84 6.09 -22.88
C PRO A 171 -17.25 7.34 -22.10
N ASP A 172 -18.28 8.02 -22.59
CA ASP A 172 -18.85 9.24 -22.03
C ASP A 172 -19.59 8.93 -20.72
N ILE A 173 -18.81 8.68 -19.68
CA ILE A 173 -19.28 8.41 -18.33
C ILE A 173 -18.75 9.55 -17.48
N GLU A 174 -19.53 10.02 -16.52
CA GLU A 174 -19.11 10.98 -15.48
C GLU A 174 -18.01 10.36 -14.60
N ILE A 175 -16.83 10.23 -15.16
CA ILE A 175 -15.63 9.78 -14.50
C ILE A 175 -14.72 11.00 -14.47
N GLY A 176 -14.31 11.40 -13.27
CA GLY A 176 -13.50 12.60 -13.08
C GLY A 176 -12.23 12.60 -13.94
N GLU A 177 -11.72 13.80 -14.23
CA GLU A 177 -10.60 14.10 -15.16
C GLU A 177 -9.27 13.33 -14.91
N TRP A 178 -9.20 12.54 -13.85
CA TRP A 178 -8.02 11.82 -13.38
C TRP A 178 -7.93 10.37 -13.90
N ILE A 179 -8.92 9.88 -14.65
CA ILE A 179 -8.85 8.60 -15.38
C ILE A 179 -8.28 8.84 -16.78
N TYR A 180 -7.08 8.30 -17.03
CA TYR A 180 -6.36 8.46 -18.29
C TYR A 180 -6.24 7.13 -19.01
N GLY A 181 -6.89 6.98 -20.17
CA GLY A 181 -6.80 5.75 -20.99
C GLY A 181 -7.54 4.55 -20.38
N LEU A 182 -7.87 3.58 -21.24
CA LEU A 182 -8.55 2.36 -20.83
C LEU A 182 -7.94 1.14 -21.52
N MET A 183 -7.34 0.27 -20.73
CA MET A 183 -6.85 -1.03 -21.19
C MET A 183 -7.68 -2.16 -20.55
N PRO A 184 -8.51 -2.88 -21.33
CA PRO A 184 -9.27 -4.00 -20.80
C PRO A 184 -8.33 -5.06 -20.21
N ALA A 185 -8.57 -5.43 -18.96
CA ALA A 185 -7.77 -6.39 -18.20
C ALA A 185 -8.07 -7.85 -18.61
N THR A 186 -8.06 -8.15 -19.91
CA THR A 186 -8.50 -9.47 -20.45
C THR A 186 -7.64 -10.64 -19.98
N TRP A 187 -6.45 -10.37 -19.45
CA TRP A 187 -5.57 -11.37 -18.86
C TRP A 187 -6.01 -11.82 -17.46
N PHE A 188 -6.80 -11.00 -16.76
CA PHE A 188 -7.08 -11.23 -15.34
C PHE A 188 -8.22 -12.22 -15.14
N THR A 189 -7.94 -13.36 -14.50
CA THR A 189 -8.93 -14.37 -14.11
C THR A 189 -8.63 -14.80 -12.69
N ASP A 190 -9.29 -14.17 -11.72
CA ASP A 190 -9.06 -14.40 -10.30
C ASP A 190 -10.14 -13.66 -9.49
N THR A 191 -10.06 -13.74 -8.16
CA THR A 191 -10.87 -12.98 -7.21
C THR A 191 -10.11 -11.74 -6.72
N LEU A 192 -10.81 -10.61 -6.67
CA LEU A 192 -10.39 -9.40 -5.97
C LEU A 192 -11.25 -9.21 -4.73
N TYR A 193 -10.62 -8.87 -3.62
CA TYR A 193 -11.31 -8.36 -2.44
C TYR A 193 -11.13 -6.85 -2.43
N VAL A 194 -12.23 -6.10 -2.38
CA VAL A 194 -12.20 -4.64 -2.41
C VAL A 194 -13.02 -4.04 -1.28
N LYS A 195 -12.51 -2.98 -0.67
CA LYS A 195 -13.18 -2.30 0.43
C LYS A 195 -13.28 -0.81 0.14
N LYS A 196 -14.44 -0.20 0.37
CA LYS A 196 -14.62 1.24 0.20
C LYS A 196 -13.59 1.98 1.08
N ALA A 197 -12.79 2.83 0.47
CA ALA A 197 -11.77 3.60 1.16
C ALA A 197 -12.44 4.57 2.16
N ASN A 198 -11.75 4.86 3.25
CA ASN A 198 -12.20 5.89 4.18
C ASN A 198 -12.08 7.26 3.50
N SER A 199 -13.17 8.02 3.48
CA SER A 199 -13.25 9.29 2.77
C SER A 199 -12.26 10.29 3.36
N GLU A 200 -11.55 11.02 2.49
CA GLU A 200 -10.65 12.09 2.92
C GLU A 200 -11.41 13.36 3.34
N LYS A 201 -12.60 13.58 2.76
CA LYS A 201 -13.45 14.74 3.07
C LYS A 201 -14.29 14.53 4.32
N GLU A 202 -14.82 13.32 4.49
CA GLU A 202 -15.74 12.95 5.59
C GLU A 202 -15.33 11.60 6.19
N PRO A 203 -14.19 11.54 6.91
CA PRO A 203 -13.67 10.29 7.42
C PRO A 203 -14.53 9.72 8.52
N LEU A 204 -14.76 8.40 8.46
CA LEU A 204 -15.26 7.65 9.59
C LEU A 204 -14.15 7.44 10.61
N TYR A 205 -14.53 7.32 11.89
CA TYR A 205 -13.64 6.81 12.92
C TYR A 205 -13.06 5.45 12.50
N ARG A 206 -11.78 5.24 12.83
CA ARG A 206 -11.01 4.03 12.46
C ARG A 206 -11.81 2.76 12.73
N GLU A 207 -12.31 2.60 13.94
CA GLU A 207 -13.03 1.38 14.37
C GLU A 207 -14.32 1.15 13.59
N VAL A 208 -15.04 2.22 13.25
CA VAL A 208 -16.27 2.16 12.46
C VAL A 208 -15.95 1.70 11.04
N TRP A 209 -14.91 2.26 10.42
CA TRP A 209 -14.46 1.86 9.09
C TRP A 209 -13.91 0.43 9.07
N GLN A 210 -13.14 0.03 10.09
CA GLN A 210 -12.60 -1.32 10.20
C GLN A 210 -13.70 -2.38 10.23
N ARG A 211 -14.83 -2.12 10.90
CA ARG A 211 -15.97 -3.05 10.95
C ARG A 211 -16.83 -3.09 9.66
N LYS A 212 -16.64 -2.16 8.71
CA LYS A 212 -17.38 -2.19 7.44
C LYS A 212 -16.98 -3.43 6.64
N HIS A 213 -17.98 -4.03 5.97
CA HIS A 213 -17.79 -5.14 5.05
C HIS A 213 -16.85 -4.77 3.90
N TYR A 214 -16.33 -5.78 3.22
CA TYR A 214 -15.67 -5.66 1.93
C TYR A 214 -16.42 -6.51 0.89
N LEU A 215 -16.10 -6.32 -0.38
CA LEU A 215 -16.69 -7.05 -1.49
C LEU A 215 -15.69 -8.09 -1.99
N ARG A 216 -16.19 -9.30 -2.26
CA ARG A 216 -15.48 -10.34 -2.99
C ARG A 216 -15.99 -10.34 -4.43
N MET A 217 -15.11 -10.03 -5.37
CA MET A 217 -15.43 -9.86 -6.79
C MET A 217 -14.68 -10.91 -7.61
N ILE A 218 -15.41 -11.77 -8.32
CA ILE A 218 -14.83 -12.84 -9.14
C ILE A 218 -14.76 -12.38 -10.59
N PHE A 219 -13.57 -12.45 -11.19
CA PHE A 219 -13.33 -12.06 -12.57
C PHE A 219 -12.93 -13.25 -13.44
N ASN A 220 -13.40 -13.25 -14.68
CA ASN A 220 -12.98 -14.14 -15.75
C ASN A 220 -12.61 -13.32 -16.98
N LYS A 221 -11.35 -13.36 -17.39
CA LYS A 221 -10.80 -12.55 -18.49
C LYS A 221 -11.16 -11.06 -18.37
N GLY A 222 -11.03 -10.52 -17.17
CA GLY A 222 -11.34 -9.14 -16.82
C GLY A 222 -12.83 -8.82 -16.74
N LYS A 223 -13.73 -9.78 -16.99
CA LYS A 223 -15.17 -9.59 -16.79
C LYS A 223 -15.60 -10.02 -15.40
N LEU A 224 -16.29 -9.16 -14.68
CA LEU A 224 -16.94 -9.45 -13.41
C LEU A 224 -18.03 -10.50 -13.63
N VAL A 225 -17.91 -11.63 -12.94
CA VAL A 225 -18.84 -12.76 -12.98
C VAL A 225 -19.79 -12.72 -11.79
N SER A 226 -19.29 -12.36 -10.61
CA SER A 226 -20.10 -12.27 -9.40
C SER A 226 -19.49 -11.33 -8.38
N THR A 227 -20.35 -10.77 -7.52
CA THR A 227 -19.97 -9.96 -6.36
C THR A 227 -20.68 -10.49 -5.13
N GLU A 228 -19.97 -10.59 -4.02
CA GLU A 228 -20.47 -11.04 -2.72
C GLU A 228 -20.04 -10.05 -1.64
N VAL A 229 -20.95 -9.71 -0.72
CA VAL A 229 -20.64 -8.89 0.45
C VAL A 229 -20.09 -9.79 1.55
N VAL A 230 -18.88 -9.48 2.04
CA VAL A 230 -18.19 -10.26 3.05
C VAL A 230 -18.02 -9.43 4.32
N ALA A 231 -18.50 -9.96 5.45
CA ALA A 231 -18.31 -9.33 6.75
C ALA A 231 -16.81 -9.26 7.10
N ASN A 232 -16.34 -8.10 7.53
CA ASN A 232 -14.94 -7.93 7.89
C ASN A 232 -14.73 -8.32 9.35
N LYS A 233 -14.03 -9.43 9.58
CA LYS A 233 -13.72 -9.90 10.93
C LYS A 233 -12.72 -8.95 11.59
N THR A 234 -12.98 -8.61 12.86
CA THR A 234 -12.12 -7.72 13.65
C THR A 234 -11.72 -8.39 14.95
N TRP A 235 -10.51 -8.11 15.44
CA TRP A 235 -10.02 -8.60 16.73
C TRP A 235 -9.14 -7.53 17.38
N ILE A 236 -8.94 -7.65 18.70
CA ILE A 236 -8.10 -6.73 19.48
C ILE A 236 -6.83 -7.48 19.88
N GLU A 237 -5.68 -6.87 19.66
CA GLU A 237 -4.41 -7.34 20.23
C GLU A 237 -3.85 -6.32 21.21
N THR A 238 -3.26 -6.81 22.29
CA THR A 238 -2.55 -5.96 23.26
C THR A 238 -1.07 -5.92 22.88
N LEU A 239 -0.62 -4.77 22.37
CA LEU A 239 0.79 -4.52 22.13
C LEU A 239 1.46 -4.09 23.44
N THR A 240 2.54 -4.77 23.79
CA THR A 240 3.35 -4.47 24.98
C THR A 240 4.74 -4.05 24.57
N TRP A 241 5.24 -2.92 25.05
CA TRP A 241 6.62 -2.51 24.83
C TRP A 241 7.27 -1.96 26.11
N PRO A 242 8.58 -2.19 26.30
CA PRO A 242 9.29 -1.65 27.44
C PRO A 242 9.38 -0.14 27.31
N ARG A 243 9.12 0.59 28.41
CA ARG A 243 9.46 2.01 28.48
C ARG A 243 10.99 2.13 28.41
N SER A 244 11.53 2.61 27.29
CA SER A 244 12.97 2.89 27.20
C SER A 244 13.32 3.94 28.25
N GLY A 245 14.06 3.54 29.29
CA GLY A 245 14.69 4.49 30.18
C GLY A 245 15.60 5.38 29.33
N LYS A 246 15.34 6.69 29.33
CA LYS A 246 16.40 7.61 28.93
C LYS A 246 17.47 7.46 30.01
N GLU A 247 18.62 6.91 29.64
CA GLU A 247 19.85 7.17 30.37
C GLU A 247 20.10 8.68 30.21
N GLU A 248 19.94 9.43 31.31
CA GLU A 248 20.45 10.79 31.48
C GLU A 248 21.89 10.74 31.99
#